data_AF-A0A0F7BYC5-F1
#
_entry.id   AF-A0A0F7BYC5-F1
#
_cell.length_a   1.000
_cell.length_b   1.000
_cell.length_c   1.000
_cell.angle_alpha   90.00
_cell.angle_beta   90.00
_cell.angle_gamma   90.00
#
_symmetry.space_group_name_H-M   'P 1'
#
loop_
_entity.id
_entity.type
_entity.pdbx_description
1 polymer ?
#
loop_
_entity_poly.entity_id
_entity_poly.type
_entity_poly.pdbx_seq_one_letter_code
_entity_poly.pdbx_strand_id
1 'polypeptide(L)'
;MKKFAPVLAAVAVLLSVAPASSFAAHQVSAVQKAQKNYTLEIKTSESTDAGTDSNIKVTIRGSKGSFTKELNGTFEQGDLETFYLSGTDVGEIRSLTLISDGKGWKSDWEVEYVILNGLKKTVNSWVSLKGKAGSLDIPLSNK
;
A
#
# COMPACT_ATOMS: atom_id res chain seq x y z
N MET A 1 32.02 75.57 -25.12
CA MET A 1 30.87 74.93 -24.43
C MET A 1 29.89 74.45 -25.50
N LYS A 2 29.46 73.16 -25.43
CA LYS A 2 28.40 72.49 -26.23
C LYS A 2 28.80 72.21 -27.71
N LYS A 3 28.66 71.03 -28.35
CA LYS A 3 28.12 69.68 -28.06
C LYS A 3 28.64 68.71 -29.18
N PHE A 4 28.90 67.44 -28.79
CA PHE A 4 28.73 66.11 -29.45
C PHE A 4 28.17 66.03 -30.89
N ALA A 5 28.46 65.05 -31.77
CA ALA A 5 29.16 63.74 -31.80
C ALA A 5 29.27 63.27 -33.30
N PRO A 6 29.29 61.96 -33.65
CA PRO A 6 30.38 60.97 -33.64
C PRO A 6 30.72 60.49 -35.09
N VAL A 7 31.53 59.44 -35.28
CA VAL A 7 31.25 58.32 -36.23
C VAL A 7 32.29 57.19 -36.18
N LEU A 8 31.73 55.98 -36.04
CA LEU A 8 32.09 54.60 -36.41
C LEU A 8 33.53 54.09 -36.32
N ALA A 9 33.66 52.97 -35.60
CA ALA A 9 34.45 51.83 -36.05
C ALA A 9 33.65 50.54 -35.82
N ALA A 10 33.69 49.64 -36.81
CA ALA A 10 32.86 48.47 -36.96
C ALA A 10 33.50 47.18 -36.41
N VAL A 11 32.64 46.34 -35.83
CA VAL A 11 32.49 44.87 -35.98
C VAL A 11 33.73 43.96 -35.94
N ALA A 12 33.74 43.06 -34.94
CA ALA A 12 34.16 41.67 -35.12
C ALA A 12 33.29 40.73 -34.26
N VAL A 13 32.67 39.78 -34.95
CA VAL A 13 31.86 38.65 -34.47
C VAL A 13 32.79 37.54 -33.96
N LEU A 14 32.42 36.80 -32.91
CA LEU A 14 32.53 35.33 -32.84
C LEU A 14 31.94 34.71 -31.55
N LEU A 15 30.86 33.95 -31.79
CA LEU A 15 30.27 32.81 -31.10
C LEU A 15 30.72 32.49 -29.65
N SER A 16 29.80 32.62 -28.70
CA SER A 16 29.58 31.55 -27.73
C SER A 16 28.26 30.86 -28.04
N VAL A 17 28.39 29.58 -28.36
CA VAL A 17 27.31 28.64 -28.66
C VAL A 17 26.52 28.45 -27.37
N ALA A 18 25.21 28.72 -27.36
CA ALA A 18 24.36 28.17 -26.31
C ALA A 18 24.42 26.64 -26.45
N PRO A 19 24.84 25.87 -25.43
CA PRO A 19 24.66 24.44 -25.50
C PRO A 19 23.16 24.15 -25.59
N ALA A 20 22.83 23.48 -26.68
CA ALA A 20 21.53 23.01 -27.08
C ALA A 20 20.74 22.41 -25.93
N SER A 21 19.42 22.63 -26.00
CA SER A 21 18.37 21.84 -25.38
C SER A 21 18.81 20.40 -25.09
N SER A 22 19.17 20.11 -23.85
CA SER A 22 19.26 18.74 -23.38
C SER A 22 17.99 18.47 -22.59
N PHE A 23 17.11 17.72 -23.27
CA PHE A 23 15.92 17.08 -22.74
C PHE A 23 14.93 18.04 -22.09
N ALA A 24 13.93 18.45 -22.87
CA ALA A 24 12.58 18.41 -22.33
C ALA A 24 12.34 16.96 -21.91
N ALA A 25 12.81 16.60 -20.71
CA ALA A 25 12.36 15.42 -20.02
C ALA A 25 10.84 15.49 -20.12
N HIS A 26 10.23 14.48 -20.74
CA HIS A 26 8.82 14.26 -20.54
C HIS A 26 8.66 14.14 -19.03
N GLN A 27 8.25 15.24 -18.40
CA GLN A 27 7.76 15.28 -17.03
C GLN A 27 6.46 14.50 -17.09
N VAL A 28 6.55 13.17 -17.12
CA VAL A 28 5.43 12.32 -16.75
C VAL A 28 5.27 12.60 -15.27
N SER A 29 4.45 13.59 -14.94
CA SER A 29 4.01 13.81 -13.58
C SER A 29 3.48 12.46 -13.10
N ALA A 30 4.17 11.85 -12.15
CA ALA A 30 3.67 10.65 -11.51
C ALA A 30 2.27 11.01 -11.01
N VAL A 31 1.24 10.36 -11.56
CA VAL A 31 -0.11 10.51 -11.03
C VAL A 31 -0.04 10.00 -9.60
N GLN A 32 0.01 10.92 -8.64
CA GLN A 32 -0.02 10.59 -7.22
C GLN A 32 -1.30 9.79 -7.00
N LYS A 33 -1.18 8.46 -6.82
CA LYS A 33 -2.36 7.64 -6.57
C LYS A 33 -3.00 8.14 -5.28
N ALA A 34 -4.28 8.52 -5.37
CA ALA A 34 -5.05 9.02 -4.23
C ALA A 34 -4.90 8.07 -3.05
N GLN A 35 -4.69 8.62 -1.86
CA GLN A 35 -4.62 7.84 -0.61
C GLN A 35 -6.02 7.76 0.01
N LYS A 36 -6.27 6.68 0.75
CA LYS A 36 -7.52 6.40 1.44
C LYS A 36 -7.24 5.66 2.74
N ASN A 37 -8.08 5.91 3.74
CA ASN A 37 -8.05 5.21 5.01
C ASN A 37 -9.03 4.02 4.98
N TYR A 38 -8.63 2.94 5.64
CA TYR A 38 -9.40 1.71 5.78
C TYR A 38 -9.41 1.30 7.25
N THR A 39 -10.56 0.85 7.73
CA THR A 39 -10.72 0.22 9.04
C THR A 39 -10.89 -1.27 8.83
N LEU A 40 -9.99 -2.05 9.39
CA LEU A 40 -9.99 -3.50 9.33
C LEU A 40 -10.16 -4.06 10.73
N GLU A 41 -11.22 -4.82 10.95
CA GLU A 41 -11.39 -5.62 12.16
C GLU A 41 -11.13 -7.09 11.83
N ILE A 42 -10.40 -7.79 12.70
CA ILE A 42 -10.12 -9.21 12.59
C ILE A 42 -10.51 -9.88 13.89
N LYS A 43 -11.37 -10.90 13.81
CA LYS A 43 -11.68 -11.80 14.91
C LYS A 43 -10.87 -13.08 14.76
N THR A 44 -9.93 -13.29 15.67
CA THR A 44 -9.29 -14.59 15.85
C THR A 44 -10.31 -15.56 16.43
N SER A 45 -10.28 -16.81 15.96
CA SER A 45 -11.21 -17.86 16.41
C SER A 45 -11.09 -18.14 17.92
N GLU A 46 -12.19 -18.59 18.51
CA GLU A 46 -12.23 -19.06 19.91
C GLU A 46 -11.68 -20.49 20.07
N SER A 47 -11.35 -21.18 18.97
CA SER A 47 -10.75 -22.52 19.00
C SER A 47 -9.45 -22.54 19.78
N THR A 48 -9.18 -23.65 20.48
CA THR A 48 -7.91 -23.85 21.18
C THR A 48 -6.72 -23.67 20.25
N ASP A 49 -5.74 -22.86 20.67
CA ASP A 49 -4.51 -22.55 19.93
C ASP A 49 -4.77 -21.85 18.57
N ALA A 50 -5.86 -21.09 18.45
CA ALA A 50 -6.16 -20.31 17.24
C ALA A 50 -5.32 -19.04 17.08
N GLY A 51 -4.66 -18.55 18.14
CA GLY A 51 -3.84 -17.33 18.11
C GLY A 51 -2.44 -17.54 17.55
N THR A 52 -1.70 -16.45 17.28
CA THR A 52 -0.40 -16.52 16.59
C THR A 52 0.64 -15.48 17.01
N ASP A 53 1.91 -15.91 17.09
CA ASP A 53 3.06 -14.99 17.24
C ASP A 53 3.72 -14.62 15.88
N SER A 54 3.09 -14.99 14.76
CA SER A 54 3.64 -14.71 13.42
C SER A 54 3.55 -13.25 13.02
N ASN A 55 4.43 -12.84 12.09
CA ASN A 55 4.29 -11.54 11.45
C ASN A 55 3.16 -11.58 10.43
N ILE A 56 2.15 -10.74 10.64
CA ILE A 56 0.96 -10.72 9.79
C ILE A 56 1.01 -9.56 8.80
N LYS A 57 0.69 -9.86 7.54
CA LYS A 57 0.45 -8.89 6.48
C LYS A 57 -0.96 -9.01 5.96
N VAL A 58 -1.52 -7.89 5.54
CA VAL A 58 -2.78 -7.83 4.81
C VAL A 58 -2.57 -7.22 3.44
N THR A 59 -3.19 -7.81 2.41
CA THR A 59 -3.32 -7.20 1.09
C THR A 59 -4.77 -6.91 0.78
N ILE A 60 -5.11 -5.65 0.55
CA ILE A 60 -6.46 -5.22 0.16
C ILE A 60 -6.47 -4.99 -1.34
N ARG A 61 -7.45 -5.58 -2.04
CA ARG A 61 -7.60 -5.49 -3.50
C ARG A 61 -8.96 -4.92 -3.87
N GLY A 62 -8.96 -4.08 -4.89
CA GLY A 62 -10.17 -3.47 -5.43
C GLY A 62 -10.07 -3.13 -6.91
N SER A 63 -11.04 -2.39 -7.43
CA SER A 63 -11.14 -2.04 -8.85
C SER A 63 -10.00 -1.17 -9.41
N LYS A 64 -9.29 -0.41 -8.57
CA LYS A 64 -8.17 0.48 -8.95
C LYS A 64 -6.78 -0.09 -8.64
N GLY A 65 -6.71 -1.31 -8.10
CA GLY A 65 -5.46 -1.99 -7.76
C GLY A 65 -5.45 -2.53 -6.34
N SER A 66 -4.27 -2.57 -5.72
CA SER A 66 -4.07 -3.15 -4.40
C SER A 66 -2.95 -2.46 -3.62
N PHE A 67 -2.94 -2.66 -2.30
CA PHE A 67 -1.80 -2.34 -1.45
C PHE A 67 -1.65 -3.39 -0.35
N THR A 68 -0.45 -3.48 0.22
CA THR A 68 -0.11 -4.41 1.31
C THR A 68 0.41 -3.64 2.52
N LYS A 69 0.03 -4.05 3.72
CA LYS A 69 0.52 -3.51 5.00
C LYS A 69 0.83 -4.62 5.99
N GLU A 70 1.83 -4.39 6.83
CA GLU A 70 2.06 -5.16 8.05
C GLU A 70 1.05 -4.75 9.10
N LEU A 71 0.57 -5.72 9.87
CA LEU A 71 -0.34 -5.52 10.99
C LEU A 71 0.43 -5.76 12.29
N ASN A 72 0.26 -4.85 13.24
CA ASN A 72 0.87 -4.95 14.56
C ASN A 72 -0.25 -5.22 15.56
N GLY A 73 -0.52 -6.50 15.80
CA GLY A 73 -1.54 -6.99 16.72
C GLY A 73 -1.01 -8.16 17.54
N THR A 74 -1.72 -8.53 18.60
CA THR A 74 -1.42 -9.71 19.42
C THR A 74 -2.00 -10.98 18.84
N PHE A 75 -3.13 -10.88 18.13
CA PHE A 75 -3.80 -11.99 17.47
C PHE A 75 -4.04 -13.20 18.37
N GLU A 76 -4.34 -13.00 19.66
CA GLU A 76 -4.56 -14.10 20.60
C GLU A 76 -5.88 -14.82 20.32
N GLN A 77 -6.01 -16.03 20.83
CA GLN A 77 -7.25 -16.80 20.75
C GLN A 77 -8.43 -15.97 21.28
N GLY A 78 -9.49 -15.84 20.48
CA GLY A 78 -10.68 -15.07 20.83
C GLY A 78 -10.53 -13.55 20.72
N ASP A 79 -9.38 -13.00 20.34
CA ASP A 79 -9.23 -11.55 20.22
C ASP A 79 -10.04 -10.98 19.06
N LEU A 80 -10.61 -9.79 19.28
CA LEU A 80 -11.10 -8.89 18.25
C LEU A 80 -10.21 -7.65 18.21
N GLU A 81 -9.43 -7.52 17.15
CA GLU A 81 -8.50 -6.39 16.97
C GLU A 81 -8.95 -5.49 15.82
N THR A 82 -8.74 -4.18 15.97
CA THR A 82 -9.07 -3.15 14.97
C THR A 82 -7.82 -2.42 14.51
N PHE A 83 -7.62 -2.36 13.19
CA PHE A 83 -6.50 -1.72 12.53
C PHE A 83 -6.97 -0.54 11.67
N TYR A 84 -6.27 0.58 11.77
CA TYR A 84 -6.48 1.78 10.95
C TYR A 84 -5.36 1.88 9.92
N LEU A 85 -5.67 1.52 8.68
CA LEU A 85 -4.70 1.42 7.59
C LEU A 85 -4.81 2.62 6.66
N SER A 86 -3.69 3.21 6.29
CA SER A 86 -3.62 4.20 5.21
C SER A 86 -2.87 3.62 4.02
N GLY A 87 -3.46 3.71 2.84
CA GLY A 87 -2.88 3.17 1.62
C GLY A 87 -3.51 3.77 0.37
N THR A 88 -3.07 3.29 -0.80
CA THR A 88 -3.66 3.70 -2.08
C THR A 88 -5.16 3.39 -2.13
N ASP A 89 -5.95 4.30 -2.69
CA ASP A 89 -7.36 4.08 -2.99
C ASP A 89 -7.49 2.92 -3.99
N VAL A 90 -7.98 1.78 -3.52
CA VAL A 90 -8.22 0.60 -4.33
C VAL A 90 -9.56 0.67 -5.07
N GLY A 91 -10.32 1.75 -4.91
CA GLY A 91 -11.66 1.88 -5.46
C GLY A 91 -12.67 1.00 -4.72
N GLU A 92 -13.46 0.25 -5.49
CA GLU A 92 -14.42 -0.72 -4.96
C GLU A 92 -13.66 -1.93 -4.41
N ILE A 93 -13.83 -2.22 -3.12
CA ILE A 93 -13.15 -3.32 -2.43
C ILE A 93 -13.72 -4.65 -2.94
N ARG A 94 -12.83 -5.57 -3.34
CA ARG A 94 -13.19 -6.89 -3.90
C ARG A 94 -12.75 -8.03 -3.00
N SER A 95 -11.56 -7.94 -2.43
CA SER A 95 -11.02 -8.98 -1.54
C SER A 95 -9.97 -8.44 -0.59
N LEU A 96 -9.72 -9.23 0.44
CA LEU A 96 -8.65 -9.08 1.40
C LEU A 96 -7.89 -10.40 1.48
N THR A 97 -6.56 -10.35 1.59
CA THR A 97 -5.73 -11.53 1.86
C THR A 97 -4.98 -11.33 3.15
N LEU A 98 -5.11 -12.28 4.08
CA LEU A 98 -4.24 -12.38 5.26
C LEU A 98 -3.05 -13.25 4.91
N ILE A 99 -1.87 -12.86 5.35
CA ILE A 99 -0.61 -13.54 5.05
C ILE A 99 0.16 -13.67 6.37
N SER A 100 0.49 -14.89 6.75
CA SER A 100 1.36 -15.21 7.89
C SER A 100 2.71 -15.69 7.37
N ASP A 101 3.80 -15.23 7.98
CA ASP A 101 5.14 -15.73 7.67
C ASP A 101 5.47 -17.06 8.37
N GLY A 102 4.58 -17.56 9.24
CA GLY A 102 4.71 -18.84 9.94
C GLY A 102 5.84 -18.90 10.97
N LYS A 103 6.39 -17.76 11.38
CA LYS A 103 7.47 -17.67 12.38
C LYS A 103 6.91 -17.41 13.78
N GLY A 104 7.76 -17.55 14.80
CA GLY A 104 7.37 -17.39 16.20
C GLY A 104 6.97 -18.71 16.84
N TRP A 105 6.62 -18.65 18.13
CA TRP A 105 6.04 -19.79 18.82
C TRP A 105 4.55 -19.86 18.49
N LYS A 106 3.98 -21.06 18.34
CA LYS A 106 2.56 -21.22 17.93
C LYS A 106 2.18 -20.35 16.72
N SER A 107 2.85 -20.54 15.59
CA SER A 107 2.68 -19.70 14.39
C SER A 107 1.49 -20.06 13.50
N ASP A 108 0.67 -21.01 13.93
CA ASP A 108 -0.59 -21.32 13.30
C ASP A 108 -1.59 -20.21 13.65
N TRP A 109 -2.58 -19.97 12.80
CA TRP A 109 -3.54 -18.89 13.05
C TRP A 109 -4.89 -19.21 12.43
N GLU A 110 -5.96 -19.16 13.20
CA GLU A 110 -7.33 -19.37 12.73
C GLU A 110 -8.16 -18.09 12.88
N VAL A 111 -8.77 -17.67 11.77
CA VAL A 111 -9.58 -16.45 11.72
C VAL A 111 -11.05 -16.81 11.58
N GLU A 112 -11.87 -16.28 12.49
CA GLU A 112 -13.32 -16.48 12.48
C GLU A 112 -13.98 -15.59 11.42
N TYR A 113 -13.72 -14.28 11.47
CA TYR A 113 -14.23 -13.32 10.50
C TYR A 113 -13.35 -12.08 10.36
N VAL A 114 -13.55 -11.35 9.27
CA VAL A 114 -12.99 -10.02 9.05
C VAL A 114 -14.10 -9.01 8.74
N ILE A 115 -13.87 -7.75 9.08
CA ILE A 115 -14.71 -6.61 8.67
C ILE A 115 -13.81 -5.57 8.06
N LEU A 116 -13.99 -5.26 6.77
CA LEU A 116 -13.22 -4.21 6.09
C LEU A 116 -14.15 -3.09 5.66
N ASN A 117 -14.01 -1.91 6.26
CA ASN A 117 -14.90 -0.76 6.05
C ASN A 117 -16.39 -1.13 6.16
N GLY A 118 -16.74 -1.95 7.16
CA GLY A 118 -18.10 -2.45 7.39
C GLY A 118 -18.49 -3.68 6.55
N LEU A 119 -17.68 -4.11 5.59
CA LEU A 119 -17.91 -5.34 4.83
C LEU A 119 -17.48 -6.55 5.66
N LYS A 120 -18.44 -7.20 6.33
CA LYS A 120 -18.20 -8.40 7.13
C LYS A 120 -18.16 -9.66 6.28
N LYS A 121 -17.17 -10.52 6.52
CA LYS A 121 -17.08 -11.87 5.95
C LYS A 121 -16.64 -12.86 7.01
N THR A 122 -17.49 -13.84 7.28
CA THR A 122 -17.13 -15.03 8.07
C THR A 122 -16.27 -15.96 7.23
N VAL A 123 -15.22 -16.49 7.84
CA VAL A 123 -14.19 -17.31 7.22
C VAL A 123 -14.09 -18.67 7.90
N ASN A 124 -13.87 -18.71 9.22
CA ASN A 124 -13.60 -19.92 10.00
C ASN A 124 -12.54 -20.82 9.33
N SER A 125 -11.36 -20.25 9.08
CA SER A 125 -10.29 -20.96 8.39
C SER A 125 -8.92 -20.60 8.93
N TRP A 126 -8.03 -21.60 8.90
CA TRP A 126 -6.63 -21.43 9.19
C TRP A 126 -5.92 -20.66 8.07
N VAL A 127 -5.11 -19.67 8.45
CA VAL A 127 -4.23 -18.89 7.57
C VAL A 127 -2.88 -19.60 7.41
N SER A 128 -2.35 -20.11 8.52
CA SER A 128 -1.10 -20.88 8.62
C SER A 128 -1.32 -22.12 9.47
N LEU A 129 -0.58 -23.20 9.15
CA LEU A 129 -0.66 -24.48 9.84
C LEU A 129 0.72 -25.15 9.91
N LYS A 130 0.95 -25.91 10.99
CA LYS A 130 2.15 -26.73 11.21
C LYS A 130 3.45 -25.94 11.11
N GLY A 131 3.44 -24.69 11.57
CA GLY A 131 4.63 -23.84 11.58
C GLY A 131 5.11 -23.40 10.20
N LYS A 132 4.21 -23.31 9.22
CA LYS A 132 4.52 -22.88 7.86
C LYS A 132 3.86 -21.54 7.55
N ALA A 133 4.55 -20.74 6.73
CA ALA A 133 3.94 -19.58 6.11
C ALA A 133 2.68 -19.97 5.35
N GLY A 134 1.70 -19.07 5.33
CA GLY A 134 0.42 -19.33 4.69
C GLY A 134 -0.31 -18.04 4.36
N SER A 135 -1.34 -18.17 3.54
CA SER A 135 -2.18 -17.04 3.15
C SER A 135 -3.61 -17.47 2.93
N LEU A 136 -4.53 -16.59 3.27
CA LEU A 136 -5.95 -16.80 3.16
C LEU A 136 -6.58 -15.66 2.35
N ASP A 137 -7.06 -15.99 1.15
CA ASP A 137 -7.80 -15.06 0.29
C ASP A 137 -9.28 -15.02 0.68
N ILE A 138 -9.80 -13.83 0.97
CA ILE A 138 -11.15 -13.60 1.47
C ILE A 138 -11.90 -12.69 0.47
N PRO A 139 -12.78 -13.24 -0.38
CA PRO A 139 -13.64 -12.45 -1.25
C PRO A 139 -14.68 -11.67 -0.44
N LEU A 140 -14.78 -10.36 -0.69
CA LEU A 140 -15.70 -9.43 -0.02
C LEU A 140 -16.76 -8.85 -0.96
N SER A 141 -16.58 -8.96 -2.28
CA SER A 141 -17.63 -8.65 -3.23
C SER A 141 -18.76 -9.69 -3.14
N ASN A 142 -20.00 -9.23 -3.07
CA ASN A 142 -21.16 -10.09 -3.28
C ASN A 142 -21.11 -10.57 -4.73
N LYS A 143 -21.07 -11.89 -4.94
CA LYS A 143 -21.34 -12.48 -6.26
C LYS A 143 -22.83 -12.42 -6.55
#